data_AF-A0A2C9KVH0-F1
#
_entry.id   AF-A0A2C9KVH0-F1
#
_cell.length_a   1.000
_cell.length_b   1.000
_cell.length_c   1.000
_cell.angle_alpha   90.00
_cell.angle_beta   90.00
_cell.angle_gamma   90.00
#
_symmetry.space_group_name_H-M   'P 1'
#
loop_
_entity.id
_entity.type
_entity.pdbx_description
1 polymer ?
#
loop_
_entity_poly.entity_id
_entity_poly.type
_entity_poly.pdbx_seq_one_letter_code
_entity_poly.pdbx_strand_id
1 'polypeptide(L)'
;MMAINSTQDLSSSVGRFYLPLNRTAEDDPVFSLPYIDEADRALTMSLSQPCVHTLPDKPDLHHLIGLVGIDLHMEDVVQDVTYYSHADNSYAFIVTSQGYTIMHPSFQRPIRTRVQPMHTDIRHFEQHSGFLEIRSAILR
;
A
#
# COMPACT_ATOMS: atom_id res chain seq x y z
N MET A 1 -1.42 29.83 4.59
CA MET A 1 -2.90 29.79 4.61
C MET A 1 -3.39 29.88 3.17
N MET A 2 -3.98 28.82 2.61
CA MET A 2 -4.65 28.88 1.30
C MET A 2 -6.12 29.22 1.54
N ALA A 3 -6.57 30.35 1.01
CA ALA A 3 -7.99 30.71 1.03
C ALA A 3 -8.71 30.00 -0.13
N ILE A 4 -9.73 29.21 0.18
CA ILE A 4 -10.57 28.54 -0.81
C ILE A 4 -11.85 29.35 -0.94
N ASN A 5 -12.08 29.94 -2.10
CA ASN A 5 -13.24 30.80 -2.38
C ASN A 5 -14.25 30.18 -3.36
N SER A 6 -13.96 28.99 -3.91
CA SER A 6 -14.77 28.29 -4.89
C SER A 6 -14.56 26.78 -4.80
N THR A 7 -15.60 26.01 -5.14
CA THR A 7 -15.54 24.55 -5.22
C THR A 7 -15.07 24.03 -6.59
N GLN A 8 -15.02 24.90 -7.61
CA GLN A 8 -14.66 24.52 -8.99
C GLN A 8 -13.24 23.96 -9.08
N ASP A 9 -12.30 24.57 -8.36
CA ASP A 9 -10.87 24.20 -8.40
C ASP A 9 -10.39 23.54 -7.09
N LEU A 10 -11.32 23.02 -6.30
CA LEU A 10 -11.02 22.51 -4.97
C LEU A 10 -9.98 21.39 -5.00
N SER A 11 -10.12 20.43 -5.90
CA SER A 11 -9.21 19.29 -6.04
C SER A 11 -7.78 19.74 -6.35
N SER A 12 -7.62 20.64 -7.33
CA SER A 12 -6.31 21.16 -7.72
C SER A 12 -5.68 22.00 -6.62
N SER A 13 -6.49 22.79 -5.91
CA SER A 13 -6.04 23.67 -4.82
C SER A 13 -5.57 22.85 -3.61
N VAL A 14 -6.33 21.82 -3.22
CA VAL A 14 -5.95 20.91 -2.13
C VAL A 14 -4.74 20.06 -2.52
N GLY A 15 -4.63 19.61 -3.77
CA GLY A 15 -3.47 18.84 -4.25
C GLY A 15 -2.15 19.60 -4.13
N ARG A 16 -2.17 20.93 -4.21
CA ARG A 16 -0.95 21.77 -4.02
C ARG A 16 -0.41 21.74 -2.60
N PHE A 17 -1.17 21.24 -1.62
CA PHE A 17 -0.71 21.04 -0.25
C PHE A 17 0.54 20.15 -0.16
N TYR A 18 0.71 19.21 -1.09
CA TYR A 18 1.84 18.29 -1.09
C TYR A 18 3.14 18.88 -1.67
N LEU A 19 3.07 20.00 -2.41
CA LEU A 19 4.24 20.61 -3.07
C LEU A 19 5.33 21.11 -2.11
N PRO A 20 5.00 21.69 -0.93
CA PRO A 20 6.00 22.11 0.06
C PRO A 20 6.45 20.98 0.99
N LEU A 21 5.76 19.83 0.99
CA LEU A 21 6.18 18.68 1.79
C LEU A 21 7.50 18.12 1.23
N ASN A 22 8.35 17.72 2.16
CA ASN A 22 9.79 17.57 2.00
C ASN A 22 10.22 16.77 0.75
N ARG A 23 11.16 17.32 -0.03
CA ARG A 23 11.74 16.70 -1.25
C ARG A 23 12.80 15.62 -0.93
N THR A 24 12.83 15.15 0.31
CA THR A 24 13.69 14.06 0.78
C THR A 24 12.95 12.71 0.78
N ALA A 25 11.86 12.60 0.00
CA ALA A 25 11.21 11.31 -0.18
C ALA A 25 12.25 10.33 -0.72
N GLU A 26 12.39 9.17 -0.08
CA GLU A 26 13.24 8.11 -0.58
C GLU A 26 12.81 7.79 -2.01
N ASP A 27 13.77 7.64 -2.92
CA ASP A 27 13.52 7.28 -4.32
C ASP A 27 13.06 5.82 -4.45
N ASP A 28 12.88 5.11 -3.34
CA ASP A 28 12.45 3.73 -3.30
C ASP A 28 10.96 3.61 -3.62
N PRO A 29 10.57 2.54 -4.34
CA PRO A 29 9.19 2.32 -4.70
C PRO A 29 8.36 1.93 -3.45
N VAL A 30 7.16 2.49 -3.35
CA VAL A 30 6.24 2.30 -2.22
C VAL A 30 5.03 1.50 -2.65
N PHE A 31 4.67 0.49 -1.85
CA PHE A 31 3.44 -0.28 -2.02
C PHE A 31 2.29 0.35 -1.25
N SER A 32 1.13 0.50 -1.89
CA SER A 32 -0.11 0.82 -1.20
C SER A 32 -0.62 -0.38 -0.39
N LEU A 33 -1.54 -0.13 0.53
CA LEU A 33 -2.40 -1.19 1.05
C LEU A 33 -3.42 -1.62 -0.02
N PRO A 34 -3.96 -2.86 0.04
CA PRO A 34 -4.94 -3.35 -0.92
C PRO A 34 -6.22 -2.49 -0.95
N TYR A 35 -6.66 -2.06 -2.12
CA TYR A 35 -7.90 -1.32 -2.29
C TYR A 35 -8.72 -1.88 -3.44
N ILE A 36 -10.02 -1.58 -3.46
CA ILE A 36 -10.86 -1.91 -4.61
C ILE A 36 -10.65 -0.83 -5.66
N ASP A 37 -10.06 -1.22 -6.79
CA ASP A 37 -9.87 -0.30 -7.90
C ASP A 37 -11.22 0.14 -8.49
N GLU A 38 -11.31 1.40 -8.89
CA GLU A 38 -12.55 1.97 -9.40
C GLU A 38 -12.85 1.54 -10.85
N ALA A 39 -11.81 1.28 -11.65
CA ALA A 39 -11.95 0.99 -13.07
C ALA A 39 -12.46 -0.45 -13.30
N ASP A 40 -11.89 -1.44 -12.60
CA ASP A 40 -12.22 -2.85 -12.81
C ASP A 40 -12.91 -3.53 -11.61
N ARG A 41 -12.98 -2.85 -10.45
CA ARG A 41 -13.53 -3.40 -9.20
C ARG A 41 -12.77 -4.60 -8.65
N ALA A 42 -11.53 -4.81 -9.10
CA ALA A 42 -10.64 -5.82 -8.55
C ALA A 42 -9.98 -5.33 -7.26
N LEU A 43 -9.54 -6.27 -6.44
CA LEU A 43 -8.70 -5.96 -5.30
C LEU A 43 -7.26 -5.79 -5.79
N THR A 44 -6.71 -4.60 -5.61
CA THR A 44 -5.46 -4.15 -6.23
C THR A 44 -4.55 -3.50 -5.19
N MET A 45 -3.24 -3.60 -5.41
CA MET A 45 -2.22 -2.79 -4.74
C MET A 45 -1.47 -1.98 -5.79
N SER A 46 -1.12 -0.74 -5.51
CA SER A 46 -0.27 0.04 -6.42
C SER A 46 1.17 0.06 -5.92
N LEU A 47 2.10 -0.19 -6.83
CA LEU A 47 3.52 0.12 -6.64
C LEU A 47 3.79 1.49 -7.25
N SER A 48 4.19 2.45 -6.43
CA SER A 48 4.39 3.84 -6.87
C SER A 48 5.80 4.33 -6.61
N GLN A 49 6.36 5.08 -7.55
CA GLN A 49 7.68 5.70 -7.42
C GLN A 49 7.67 7.14 -7.93
N PRO A 50 8.27 8.11 -7.20
CA PRO A 50 8.40 9.48 -7.69
C PRO A 50 9.36 9.56 -8.88
N CYS A 51 9.01 10.38 -9.87
CA CYS A 51 9.88 10.73 -10.98
C CYS A 51 10.49 12.10 -10.74
N VAL A 52 11.78 12.12 -10.45
CA VAL A 52 12.52 13.33 -10.08
C VAL A 52 13.53 13.67 -11.17
N HIS A 53 13.61 14.94 -11.55
CA HIS A 53 14.60 15.47 -12.48
C HIS A 53 15.49 16.51 -11.80
N THR A 54 16.80 16.40 -11.99
CA THR A 54 17.77 17.38 -11.53
C THR A 54 18.06 18.35 -12.66
N LEU A 55 17.81 19.64 -12.42
CA LEU A 55 18.02 20.68 -13.43
C LEU A 55 19.53 20.97 -13.59
N PRO A 56 20.04 21.13 -14.83
CA PRO A 56 21.46 21.39 -15.08
C PRO A 56 22.01 22.62 -14.35
N ASP A 57 21.18 23.66 -14.23
CA ASP A 57 21.57 24.95 -13.64
C ASP A 57 21.46 24.98 -12.10
N LYS A 58 20.87 23.94 -11.49
CA LYS A 58 20.65 23.84 -10.03
C LYS A 58 20.79 22.37 -9.58
N PRO A 59 22.02 21.85 -9.48
CA PRO A 59 22.29 20.45 -9.16
C PRO A 59 21.76 20.02 -7.78
N ASP A 60 21.66 20.96 -6.83
CA ASP A 60 21.13 20.68 -5.48
C ASP A 60 19.58 20.64 -5.42
N LEU A 61 18.90 20.95 -6.53
CA LEU A 61 17.45 21.04 -6.58
C LEU A 61 16.85 19.89 -7.40
N HIS A 62 16.42 18.86 -6.68
CA HIS A 62 15.58 17.80 -7.21
C HIS A 62 14.16 18.33 -7.47
N HIS A 63 13.69 18.22 -8.72
CA HIS A 63 12.36 18.65 -9.14
C HIS A 63 11.48 17.42 -9.42
N LEU A 64 10.41 17.25 -8.62
CA LEU A 64 9.40 16.23 -8.86
C LEU A 64 8.62 16.57 -10.14
N ILE A 65 8.72 15.70 -11.16
CA ILE A 65 7.96 15.79 -12.40
C ILE A 65 6.57 15.18 -12.22
N GLY A 66 6.49 14.09 -11.48
CA GLY A 66 5.27 13.32 -11.26
C GLY A 66 5.53 12.01 -10.53
N LEU A 67 4.56 11.09 -10.59
CA LEU A 67 4.62 9.75 -10.00
C LEU A 67 4.30 8.74 -11.10
N VAL A 68 5.04 7.64 -11.12
CA VAL A 68 4.67 6.45 -11.88
C VAL A 68 4.06 5.45 -10.92
N GLY A 69 2.92 4.88 -11.29
CA GLY A 69 2.23 3.84 -10.55
C GLY A 69 1.98 2.64 -11.45
N ILE A 70 2.11 1.44 -10.89
CA ILE A 70 1.74 0.19 -11.54
C ILE A 70 0.77 -0.55 -10.62
N ASP A 71 -0.34 -1.00 -11.20
CA ASP A 71 -1.34 -1.79 -10.48
C ASP A 71 -0.94 -3.26 -10.43
N LEU A 72 -1.03 -3.83 -9.24
CA LEU A 72 -0.76 -5.22 -8.92
C LEU A 72 -2.07 -5.87 -8.48
N HIS A 73 -2.57 -6.78 -9.30
CA HIS A 73 -3.78 -7.51 -9.00
C HIS A 73 -3.50 -8.48 -7.85
N MET A 74 -4.30 -8.40 -6.78
CA MET A 74 -4.05 -9.20 -5.58
C MET A 74 -4.20 -10.70 -5.81
N GLU A 75 -4.97 -11.11 -6.81
CA GLU A 75 -5.09 -12.53 -7.17
C GLU A 75 -3.76 -13.14 -7.61
N ASP A 76 -2.93 -12.35 -8.30
CA ASP A 76 -1.60 -12.76 -8.75
C ASP A 76 -0.58 -12.66 -7.61
N VAL A 77 -0.58 -11.53 -6.88
CA VAL A 77 0.39 -11.26 -5.81
C VAL A 77 0.35 -12.31 -4.71
N VAL A 78 -0.86 -12.78 -4.35
CA VAL A 78 -1.03 -13.68 -3.20
C VAL A 78 -1.41 -15.09 -3.61
N GLN A 79 -1.24 -15.45 -4.88
CA GLN A 79 -1.60 -16.78 -5.39
C GLN A 79 -0.94 -17.87 -4.56
N ASP A 80 0.39 -17.87 -4.47
CA ASP A 80 1.15 -18.92 -3.77
C ASP A 80 0.85 -18.96 -2.26
N VAL A 81 0.56 -17.81 -1.66
CA VAL A 81 0.16 -17.72 -0.24
C VAL A 81 -1.25 -18.28 -0.03
N THR A 82 -2.18 -18.01 -0.95
CA THR A 82 -3.57 -18.47 -0.90
C THR A 82 -3.67 -19.99 -1.05
N TYR A 83 -2.78 -20.59 -1.86
CA TYR A 83 -2.77 -22.03 -2.14
C TYR A 83 -1.68 -22.81 -1.39
N TYR A 84 -0.97 -22.15 -0.47
CA TYR A 84 0.05 -22.78 0.35
C TYR A 84 -0.54 -23.97 1.13
N SER A 85 -0.01 -25.17 0.90
CA SER A 85 -0.49 -26.43 1.49
C SER A 85 0.64 -27.44 1.66
N HIS A 86 1.70 -27.04 2.37
CA HIS A 86 2.91 -27.88 2.51
C HIS A 86 2.81 -28.94 3.61
N ALA A 87 1.96 -28.75 4.62
CA ALA A 87 1.73 -29.69 5.73
C ALA A 87 0.30 -29.57 6.28
N ASP A 88 -0.19 -30.64 6.93
CA ASP A 88 -1.47 -30.65 7.63
C ASP A 88 -1.51 -29.52 8.67
N ASN A 89 -2.58 -28.71 8.63
CA ASN A 89 -2.79 -27.53 9.47
C ASN A 89 -1.74 -26.41 9.36
N SER A 90 -1.00 -26.32 8.24
CA SER A 90 -0.14 -25.17 7.96
C SER A 90 -0.82 -24.19 6.99
N TYR A 91 -0.53 -22.90 7.15
CA TYR A 91 -0.96 -21.84 6.25
C TYR A 91 0.09 -20.72 6.21
N ALA A 92 -0.03 -19.85 5.22
CA ALA A 92 0.79 -18.67 5.07
C ALA A 92 -0.07 -17.40 5.08
N PHE A 93 0.53 -16.29 5.46
CA PHE A 93 -0.10 -14.97 5.46
C PHE A 93 0.95 -13.90 5.11
N ILE A 94 0.49 -12.71 4.72
CA ILE A 94 1.35 -11.57 4.39
C ILE A 94 0.99 -10.40 5.30
N VAL A 95 2.01 -9.77 5.88
CA VAL A 95 1.88 -8.56 6.70
C VAL A 95 2.86 -7.49 6.23
N THR A 96 2.48 -6.23 6.42
CA THR A 96 3.40 -5.09 6.28
C THR A 96 4.34 -5.00 7.48
N SER A 97 5.42 -4.22 7.36
CA SER A 97 6.34 -3.93 8.47
C SER A 97 5.67 -3.17 9.63
N GLN A 98 4.53 -2.53 9.38
CA GLN A 98 3.69 -1.91 10.42
C GLN A 98 2.73 -2.90 11.09
N GLY A 99 2.63 -4.13 10.58
CA GLY A 99 1.79 -5.20 11.11
C GLY A 99 0.38 -5.26 10.52
N TYR A 100 0.05 -4.44 9.52
CA TYR A 100 -1.20 -4.57 8.78
C TYR A 100 -1.22 -5.86 7.97
N THR A 101 -2.35 -6.57 8.04
CA THR A 101 -2.56 -7.83 7.33
C THR A 101 -2.95 -7.55 5.88
N ILE A 102 -2.14 -8.07 4.95
CA ILE A 102 -2.37 -7.97 3.50
C ILE A 102 -3.16 -9.19 3.00
N MET A 103 -2.78 -10.38 3.46
CA MET A 103 -3.46 -11.63 3.15
C MET A 103 -3.46 -12.55 4.37
N HIS A 104 -4.57 -13.22 4.62
CA HIS A 104 -4.73 -14.21 5.70
C HIS A 104 -5.79 -15.23 5.31
N PRO A 105 -5.73 -16.51 5.75
CA PRO A 105 -6.76 -17.50 5.43
C PRO A 105 -8.19 -17.13 5.86
N SER A 106 -8.33 -16.25 6.86
CA SER A 106 -9.64 -15.72 7.30
C SER A 106 -10.23 -14.69 6.33
N PHE A 107 -9.45 -14.16 5.38
CA PHE A 107 -9.97 -13.25 4.37
C PHE A 107 -10.68 -14.00 3.25
N GLN A 108 -11.62 -13.31 2.60
CA GLN A 108 -12.15 -13.79 1.33
C GLN A 108 -11.02 -13.80 0.29
N ARG A 109 -11.04 -14.81 -0.57
CA ARG A 109 -10.06 -14.92 -1.66
C ARG A 109 -10.12 -13.66 -2.54
N PRO A 110 -8.98 -13.08 -2.97
CA PRO A 110 -8.94 -11.84 -3.74
C PRO A 110 -9.92 -11.79 -4.92
N ILE A 111 -9.98 -12.86 -5.73
CA ILE A 111 -10.87 -12.98 -6.89
C ILE A 111 -12.38 -12.87 -6.56
N ARG A 112 -12.75 -13.02 -5.29
CA ARG A 112 -14.14 -12.91 -4.81
C ARG A 112 -14.39 -11.65 -3.99
N THR A 113 -13.35 -10.88 -3.66
CA THR A 113 -13.45 -9.68 -2.85
C THR A 113 -13.89 -8.51 -3.71
N ARG A 114 -15.05 -7.92 -3.40
CA ARG A 114 -15.62 -6.76 -4.12
C ARG A 114 -15.85 -5.54 -3.23
N VAL A 115 -15.49 -5.65 -1.95
CA VAL A 115 -15.69 -4.61 -0.94
C VAL A 115 -14.33 -4.21 -0.41
N GLN A 116 -14.15 -2.91 -0.17
CA GLN A 116 -12.91 -2.36 0.38
C GLN A 116 -12.55 -3.08 1.69
N PRO A 117 -11.38 -3.73 1.79
CA PRO A 117 -10.95 -4.35 3.03
C PRO A 117 -10.65 -3.31 4.10
N MET A 118 -10.96 -3.67 5.35
CA MET A 118 -10.55 -2.92 6.53
C MET A 118 -9.16 -3.40 6.96
N HIS A 119 -8.14 -2.56 6.74
CA HIS A 119 -6.77 -2.87 7.11
C HIS A 119 -6.64 -2.98 8.63
N THR A 120 -6.30 -4.18 9.08
CA THR A 120 -6.30 -4.54 10.49
C THR A 120 -5.00 -5.25 10.82
N ASP A 121 -4.52 -5.04 12.05
CA ASP A 121 -3.30 -5.67 12.56
C ASP A 121 -3.44 -7.19 12.64
N ILE A 122 -2.36 -7.92 12.32
CA ILE A 122 -2.33 -9.39 12.35
C ILE A 122 -2.72 -10.00 13.71
N ARG A 123 -2.52 -9.27 14.81
CA ARG A 123 -2.94 -9.69 16.17
C ARG A 123 -4.43 -10.01 16.29
N HIS A 124 -5.26 -9.49 15.40
CA HIS A 124 -6.70 -9.76 15.44
C HIS A 124 -7.07 -11.12 14.82
N PHE A 125 -6.22 -11.63 13.93
CA PHE A 125 -6.43 -12.92 13.26
C PHE A 125 -5.69 -14.06 13.96
N GLU A 126 -4.55 -13.75 14.56
CA GLU A 126 -3.68 -14.70 15.24
C GLU A 126 -3.80 -14.59 16.75
N GLN A 127 -4.46 -15.57 17.37
CA GLN A 127 -4.81 -15.56 18.79
C GLN A 127 -4.08 -16.64 19.61
N HIS A 128 -3.10 -17.31 19.01
CA HIS A 128 -2.31 -18.33 19.69
C HIS A 128 -1.43 -17.71 20.79
N SER A 129 -1.27 -18.45 21.90
CA SER A 129 -0.39 -18.04 23.00
C SER A 129 1.05 -17.89 22.51
N GLY A 130 1.70 -16.76 22.80
CA GLY A 130 3.06 -16.46 22.36
C GLY A 130 3.15 -15.75 21.00
N PHE A 131 2.03 -15.56 20.28
CA PHE A 131 2.06 -14.93 18.96
C PHE A 131 2.61 -13.49 18.96
N LEU A 132 2.46 -12.74 20.06
CA LEU A 132 3.00 -11.38 20.16
C LEU A 132 4.52 -11.32 19.99
N GLU A 133 5.24 -12.34 20.49
CA GLU A 133 6.69 -12.45 20.33
C GLU A 133 7.06 -12.74 18.87
N ILE A 134 6.30 -13.64 18.22
CA ILE A 134 6.46 -13.97 16.79
C ILE A 134 6.21 -12.74 15.93
N ARG A 135 5.11 -12.02 16.16
CA ARG A 135 4.82 -10.76 15.46
C ARG A 135 5.97 -9.77 15.63
N SER A 136 6.50 -9.63 16.85
CA SER A 136 7.61 -8.70 17.10
C SER A 136 8.89 -9.11 16.35
N ALA A 137 9.11 -10.41 16.16
CA ALA A 137 10.21 -10.92 15.35
C ALA A 137 10.00 -10.71 13.83
N ILE A 138 8.77 -10.82 13.33
CA ILE A 138 8.43 -10.60 11.91
C ILE A 138 8.57 -9.11 11.53
N LEU A 139 8.23 -8.19 12.43
CA LEU A 139 8.20 -6.75 12.17
C LEU A 139 9.53 -6.01 12.47
N ARG A 140 10.60 -6.76 12.79
CA ARG A 140 11.91 -6.21 13.14
C ARG A 140 12.80 -6.11 11.91
#